data_AF-B4W1T5-F1
#
_entry.id   AF-B4W1T5-F1
#
_cell.length_a   1.000
_cell.length_b   1.000
_cell.length_c   1.000
_cell.angle_alpha   90.00
_cell.angle_beta   90.00
_cell.angle_gamma   90.00
#
_symmetry.space_group_name_H-M   'P 1'
#
loop_
_entity.id
_entity.type
_entity.pdbx_description
1 polymer ?
#
loop_
_entity_poly.entity_id
_entity_poly.type
_entity_poly.pdbx_seq_one_letter_code
_entity_poly.pdbx_strand_id
1 'polypeptide(L)' 'MTIEIYVSTDIESDGPIPKPHSMLSIASAAYSADKQLIATFTANLETLPGAKGHPKTMK' A
#
# COMPACT_ATOMS: atom_id res chain seq x y z
N MET A 1 -11.25 14.00 -24.81
CA MET A 1 -10.09 14.35 -23.99
C MET A 1 -9.88 13.22 -23.00
N THR A 2 -8.66 12.75 -22.82
CA THR A 2 -8.30 11.82 -21.75
C THR A 2 -8.26 12.58 -20.41
N ILE A 3 -8.81 11.98 -19.36
CA ILE A 3 -8.80 12.55 -18.00
C ILE A 3 -7.58 11.99 -17.28
N GLU A 4 -6.74 12.87 -16.71
CA GLU A 4 -5.64 12.45 -15.84
C GLU A 4 -6.15 12.10 -14.44
N ILE A 5 -5.64 11.00 -13.89
CA ILE A 5 -5.96 10.52 -12.55
C ILE A 5 -4.66 10.41 -11.77
N TYR A 6 -4.62 11.04 -10.60
CA TYR A 6 -3.51 11.01 -9.66
C TYR A 6 -3.83 10.01 -8.56
N VAL A 7 -3.00 8.99 -8.38
CA VAL A 7 -3.24 7.95 -7.36
C VAL A 7 -2.19 8.10 -6.25
N SER A 8 -2.64 8.49 -5.06
CA SER A 8 -1.81 8.46 -3.86
C SER A 8 -1.95 7.09 -3.20
N THR A 9 -0.84 6.39 -3.04
CA THR A 9 -0.82 5.04 -2.47
C THR A 9 0.06 5.02 -1.25
N ASP A 10 -0.43 4.36 -0.21
CA ASP A 10 0.29 4.05 1.01
C ASP A 10 0.27 2.54 1.24
N ILE A 11 1.35 2.00 1.82
CA ILE A 11 1.50 0.57 2.09
C ILE A 11 1.96 0.37 3.53
N GLU A 12 1.46 -0.68 4.16
CA GLU A 12 1.97 -1.16 5.43
C GLU A 12 2.71 -2.47 5.22
N SER A 13 3.83 -2.62 5.92
CA SER A 13 4.70 -3.80 5.79
C SER A 13 5.23 -4.23 7.15
N ASP A 14 5.56 -5.52 7.27
CA ASP A 14 6.14 -6.05 8.51
C ASP A 14 7.65 -5.80 8.63
N GLY A 15 8.25 -5.01 7.74
CA GLY A 15 9.65 -4.61 7.84
C GLY A 15 10.14 -3.70 6.70
N PRO A 16 11.38 -3.20 6.80
CA PRO A 16 11.83 -2.04 6.03
C PRO A 16 12.17 -2.30 4.55
N ILE A 17 12.30 -3.57 4.14
CA ILE A 17 12.72 -3.95 2.79
C ILE A 17 11.89 -5.10 2.23
N PRO A 18 11.58 -5.10 0.91
CA PRO A 18 10.79 -6.16 0.29
C PRO A 18 11.59 -7.46 0.21
N LYS A 19 10.87 -8.60 0.13
CA LYS A 19 11.34 -10.00 0.11
C LYS A 19 11.56 -10.62 1.50
N PRO A 20 12.42 -10.11 2.40
CA PRO A 20 12.46 -10.60 3.77
C PRO A 20 11.18 -10.31 4.56
N HIS A 21 10.43 -9.28 4.14
CA HIS A 21 9.25 -8.75 4.82
C HIS A 21 8.04 -8.72 3.88
N SER A 22 6.85 -8.96 4.43
CA SER A 22 5.58 -8.94 3.70
C SER A 22 5.01 -7.52 3.64
N MET A 23 4.41 -7.16 2.51
CA MET A 23 3.38 -6.12 2.48
C MET A 23 2.11 -6.70 3.08
N LEU A 24 1.52 -6.00 4.05
CA LEU A 24 0.37 -6.46 4.81
C LEU A 24 -0.93 -5.84 4.31
N SER A 25 -0.88 -4.55 3.95
CA SER A 25 -2.02 -3.84 3.41
C SER A 25 -1.59 -2.77 2.42
N ILE A 26 -2.54 -2.40 1.57
CA ILE A 26 -2.42 -1.31 0.63
C ILE A 26 -3.66 -0.42 0.75
N ALA A 27 -3.45 0.89 0.71
CA ALA A 27 -4.50 1.88 0.59
C ALA A 27 -4.18 2.80 -0.59
N SER A 28 -5.19 3.12 -1.39
CA SER A 28 -5.04 4.06 -2.50
C SER A 28 -6.22 5.00 -2.58
N ALA A 29 -5.95 6.26 -2.90
CA ALA A 29 -6.93 7.29 -3.15
C ALA A 29 -6.67 7.92 -4.52
N ALA A 30 -7.67 7.87 -5.39
CA ALA A 30 -7.62 8.43 -6.74
C ALA A 30 -8.20 9.84 -6.74
N TYR A 31 -7.49 10.79 -7.36
CA TYR A 31 -7.85 12.19 -7.43
C TYR A 31 -7.85 12.72 -8.86
N SER A 32 -8.69 13.70 -9.14
CA SER A 32 -8.59 14.53 -10.35
C SER A 32 -7.39 15.50 -10.26
N ALA A 33 -7.05 16.16 -11.37
CA ALA A 33 -6.06 17.24 -11.39
C ALA A 33 -6.40 18.39 -10.43
N ASP A 34 -7.70 18.64 -10.23
CA ASP A 34 -8.23 19.64 -9.28
C ASP A 34 -8.30 19.12 -7.83
N LYS A 35 -7.59 18.02 -7.54
CA LYS A 35 -7.48 17.39 -6.21
C LYS A 35 -8.82 16.91 -5.63
N GLN A 36 -9.81 16.64 -6.48
CA GLN A 36 -11.08 16.08 -6.03
C GLN A 36 -10.96 14.57 -5.89
N LEU A 37 -11.39 14.02 -4.74
CA LEU A 37 -11.39 12.58 -4.50
C LEU A 37 -12.42 11.92 -5.42
N ILE A 38 -11.99 10.90 -6.16
CA ILE A 38 -12.81 10.13 -7.09
C ILE A 38 -13.22 8.82 -6.45
N ALA A 39 -12.25 8.08 -5.90
CA ALA A 39 -12.47 6.77 -5.29
C ALA A 39 -11.34 6.41 -4.32
N THR A 40 -11.63 5.46 -3.44
CA THR A 40 -10.65 4.83 -2.56
C THR A 40 -10.67 3.33 -2.74
N PHE A 41 -9.54 2.69 -2.49
CA PHE A 41 -9.39 1.24 -2.45
C PHE A 41 -8.50 0.85 -1.28
N THR A 42 -8.88 -0.21 -0.57
CA THR A 42 -8.05 -0.81 0.46
C THR A 42 -8.12 -2.33 0.36
N ALA A 43 -7.02 -2.99 0.71
CA ALA A 43 -6.98 -4.44 0.84
C ALA A 43 -5.94 -4.85 1.89
N ASN A 44 -6.28 -5.90 2.64
CA ASN A 44 -5.29 -6.70 3.36
C ASN A 44 -4.81 -7.81 2.43
N LEU A 45 -3.52 -8.13 2.50
CA LEU A 45 -2.86 -9.09 1.62
C LEU A 45 -2.42 -10.32 2.41
N GLU A 46 -2.32 -11.45 1.71
CA GLU A 46 -1.67 -12.63 2.27
C GLU A 46 -0.17 -12.40 2.39
N THR A 47 0.42 -12.88 3.48
CA THR A 47 1.87 -12.78 3.72
C THR A 47 2.68 -13.57 2.70
N LEU A 48 3.84 -13.05 2.33
CA LEU A 48 4.72 -13.70 1.37
C LEU A 48 5.33 -14.98 1.99
N PRO A 49 5.23 -16.16 1.33
CA PRO A 49 5.83 -17.38 1.86
C PRO A 49 7.33 -17.23 2.15
N GLY A 50 7.73 -17.54 3.38
CA GLY A 50 9.12 -17.47 3.84
C GLY A 50 9.59 -16.09 4.29
N ALA A 51 8.79 -15.03 4.11
CA ALA A 51 9.04 -13.73 4.74
C ALA A 51 8.78 -13.81 6.25
N LYS A 52 9.41 -12.92 7.01
CA LYS A 52 9.29 -12.82 8.47
C LYS A 52 9.21 -11.36 8.87
N GLY A 53 8.40 -11.05 9.89
CA GLY A 53 8.38 -9.70 10.44
C GLY A 53 9.74 -9.28 11.00
N HIS A 54 10.03 -7.99 10.88
CA HIS A 54 11.26 -7.41 11.40
C HIS A 54 11.24 -7.39 12.93
N PRO A 55 12.32 -7.75 13.65
CA PRO A 55 12.29 -7.85 15.11
C PRO A 55 11.90 -6.55 15.83
N LYS A 56 12.10 -5.39 15.21
CA LYS A 56 11.67 -4.10 15.78
C LYS A 56 10.17 -3.81 15.67
N THR A 57 9.47 -4.47 14.74
CA THR A 57 8.02 -4.32 14.53
C THR A 57 7.21 -5.39 15.27
N MET A 58 7.85 -6.51 15.62
CA MET A 58 7.28 -7.61 16.41
C MET A 58 7.63 -7.44 17.90
N LYS A 59 6.77 -6.77 18.66
CA LYS A 59 6.83 -6.77 20.13
C LYS A 59 6.07 -7.95 20.73
#